data_AF-A0A535ZEJ7-F1
#
_entry.id   AF-A0A535ZEJ7-F1
#
_cell.length_a   1.000
_cell.length_b   1.000
_cell.length_c   1.000
_cell.angle_alpha   90.00
_cell.angle_beta   90.00
_cell.angle_gamma   90.00
#
_symmetry.space_group_name_H-M   'P 1'
#
loop_
_entity.id
_entity.type
_entity.pdbx_description
1 polymer ?
#
loop_
_entity_poly.entity_id
_entity_poly.type
_entity_poly.pdbx_seq_one_letter_code
_entity_poly.pdbx_strand_id
1 'polypeptide(L)'
;QIALHWQAIQAWLRTTGELPLNLKLIAEGEEEIGSPHFEEFVRANREQLTADYCVVSDTAMVAKGFPAITYALRGLIYFELRVEAANTDLHSGNLGGIAPNPAQALAEILTSLKDPAGHILVPGFYDGVKPLSEEERQRFARVPFDEPAIKQTYGLTALHGEAGFTPTER
;
A
#
# COMPACT_ATOMS: atom_id res chain seq x y z
N GLN A 1 14.32 8.53 -5.45
CA GLN A 1 15.05 7.60 -4.56
C GLN A 1 16.28 7.05 -5.27
N ILE A 2 16.13 6.41 -6.44
CA ILE A 2 17.23 5.85 -7.24
C ILE A 2 18.37 6.87 -7.49
N ALA A 3 18.03 8.08 -7.95
CA ALA A 3 19.02 9.12 -8.21
C ALA A 3 19.83 9.51 -6.97
N LEU A 4 19.23 9.50 -5.78
CA LEU A 4 19.92 9.80 -4.52
C LEU A 4 20.98 8.74 -4.21
N HIS A 5 20.63 7.46 -4.31
CA HIS A 5 21.57 6.35 -4.12
C HIS A 5 22.71 6.40 -5.12
N TRP A 6 22.41 6.66 -6.40
CA TRP A 6 23.43 6.83 -7.44
C TRP A 6 24.41 7.95 -7.11
N GLN A 7 23.91 9.12 -6.69
CA GLN A 7 24.76 10.25 -6.31
C GLN A 7 25.60 9.95 -5.07
N ALA A 8 25.05 9.24 -4.07
CA ALA A 8 25.78 8.84 -2.87
C ALA A 8 26.96 7.91 -3.21
N ILE A 9 26.75 6.92 -4.08
CA ILE A 9 27.78 6.00 -4.58
C ILE A 9 28.88 6.79 -5.30
N GLN A 10 28.50 7.69 -6.20
CA GLN A 10 29.44 8.55 -6.94
C GLN A 10 30.26 9.43 -6.01
N ALA A 11 29.63 10.08 -5.03
CA ALA A 11 30.30 10.94 -4.06
C ALA A 11 31.29 10.15 -3.20
N TRP A 12 30.90 8.96 -2.75
CA TRP A 12 31.77 8.08 -1.96
C TRP A 12 33.00 7.64 -2.76
N LEU A 13 32.80 7.14 -3.98
CA LEU A 13 33.89 6.71 -4.87
C LEU A 13 34.88 7.84 -5.16
N ARG A 14 34.39 9.05 -5.44
CA ARG A 14 35.25 10.21 -5.68
C ARG A 14 36.10 10.61 -4.48
N THR A 15 35.62 10.34 -3.27
CA THR A 15 36.27 10.76 -2.02
C THR A 15 37.22 9.69 -1.48
N THR A 16 36.88 8.42 -1.65
CA THR A 16 37.58 7.28 -1.01
C THR A 16 38.30 6.38 -1.99
N GLY A 17 37.98 6.45 -3.29
CA GLY A 17 38.58 5.64 -4.35
C GLY A 17 37.95 4.26 -4.55
N GLU A 18 37.26 3.72 -3.54
CA GLU A 18 36.62 2.39 -3.60
C GLU A 18 35.35 2.32 -2.75
N LEU A 19 34.48 1.34 -3.02
CA LEU A 19 33.30 1.09 -2.19
C LEU A 19 33.67 0.21 -0.99
N PRO A 20 33.06 0.43 0.19
CA PRO A 20 33.34 -0.36 1.39
C PRO A 20 32.71 -1.76 1.33
N LEU A 21 31.90 -2.03 0.30
CA LEU A 21 31.17 -3.27 0.08
C LEU A 21 30.91 -3.49 -1.41
N ASN A 22 30.66 -4.75 -1.78
CA ASN A 22 30.17 -5.09 -3.10
C ASN A 22 28.72 -4.64 -3.24
N LEU A 23 28.40 -3.91 -4.29
CA LEU A 23 27.06 -3.37 -4.51
C LEU A 23 26.43 -3.95 -5.78
N LYS A 24 25.17 -4.37 -5.66
CA LYS A 24 24.30 -4.75 -6.78
C LYS A 24 23.13 -3.79 -6.79
N LEU A 25 22.94 -3.07 -7.89
CA LEU A 25 21.81 -2.16 -8.07
C LEU A 25 20.77 -2.84 -8.96
N ILE A 26 19.56 -2.96 -8.43
CA ILE A 26 18.38 -3.38 -9.18
C ILE A 26 17.42 -2.20 -9.19
N ALA A 27 17.05 -1.76 -10.38
CA ALA A 27 16.05 -0.73 -10.60
C ALA A 27 15.10 -1.23 -11.69
N GLU A 28 13.81 -1.19 -11.40
CA GLU A 28 12.76 -1.62 -12.32
C GLU A 28 11.75 -0.48 -12.51
N GLY A 29 10.89 -0.59 -13.53
CA GLY A 29 9.98 0.47 -13.94
C GLY A 29 8.51 0.06 -13.93
N GLU A 30 8.20 -1.13 -13.42
CA GLU A 30 6.86 -1.71 -13.42
C GLU A 30 6.20 -1.75 -12.04
N GLU A 31 6.84 -1.20 -11.00
CA GLU A 31 6.34 -1.19 -9.61
C GLU A 31 4.89 -0.66 -9.54
N GLU A 32 4.62 0.45 -10.22
CA GLU A 32 3.32 1.13 -10.23
C GLU A 32 2.21 0.34 -10.97
N ILE A 33 2.57 -0.75 -11.65
CA ILE A 33 1.64 -1.71 -12.29
C ILE A 33 1.72 -3.10 -11.66
N GLY A 34 2.34 -3.22 -10.48
CA GLY A 34 2.44 -4.46 -9.71
C GLY A 34 3.62 -5.36 -10.07
N SER A 35 4.65 -4.82 -10.75
CA SER A 35 5.90 -5.54 -11.04
C SER A 35 5.72 -6.90 -11.75
N PRO A 36 4.89 -7.00 -12.81
CA PRO A 36 4.48 -8.29 -13.40
C PRO A 36 5.64 -9.19 -13.82
N HIS A 37 6.80 -8.64 -14.21
CA HIS A 37 7.95 -9.44 -14.64
C HIS A 37 9.08 -9.51 -13.61
N PHE A 38 9.01 -8.75 -12.52
CA PHE A 38 10.14 -8.59 -11.61
C PHE A 38 10.47 -9.89 -10.87
N GLU A 39 9.45 -10.63 -10.42
CA GLU A 39 9.66 -11.90 -9.73
C GLU A 39 10.35 -12.92 -10.63
N GLU A 40 9.90 -13.04 -11.88
CA GLU A 40 10.52 -13.94 -12.87
C GLU A 40 11.97 -13.55 -13.14
N PHE A 41 12.25 -12.25 -13.31
CA PHE A 41 13.60 -11.73 -13.47
C PHE A 41 14.51 -12.11 -12.30
N VAL A 42 14.04 -11.93 -11.06
CA VAL A 42 14.82 -12.26 -9.86
C VAL A 42 15.10 -13.76 -9.78
N ARG A 43 14.11 -14.60 -10.09
CA ARG A 43 14.26 -16.07 -10.11
C ARG A 43 15.26 -16.52 -11.17
N ALA A 44 15.18 -15.96 -12.38
CA ALA A 44 16.08 -16.29 -13.49
C ALA A 44 17.53 -15.85 -13.23
N ASN A 45 17.74 -14.77 -12.47
CA ASN A 45 19.06 -14.21 -12.18
C ASN A 45 19.55 -14.49 -10.75
N ARG A 46 18.97 -15.48 -10.05
CA ARG A 46 19.21 -15.74 -8.62
C ARG A 46 20.69 -15.81 -8.24
N GLU A 47 21.51 -16.50 -9.02
CA GLU A 47 22.96 -16.62 -8.76
C GLU A 47 23.66 -15.25 -8.81
N GLN A 48 23.37 -14.45 -9.85
CA GLN A 48 23.93 -13.11 -10.00
C GLN A 48 23.41 -12.14 -8.94
N LEU A 49 22.19 -12.33 -8.43
CA LEU A 49 21.57 -11.45 -7.45
C LEU A 49 21.79 -11.86 -6.00
N THR A 50 22.42 -13.03 -5.75
CA THR A 50 22.70 -13.51 -4.39
C THR A 50 23.54 -12.48 -3.61
N ALA A 51 23.06 -12.08 -2.44
CA ALA A 51 23.70 -11.07 -1.60
C ALA A 51 23.45 -11.36 -0.11
N ASP A 52 24.32 -10.86 0.76
CA ASP A 52 24.18 -11.01 2.21
C ASP A 52 23.03 -10.14 2.77
N TYR A 53 22.74 -9.02 2.11
CA TYR A 53 21.71 -8.05 2.51
C TYR A 53 20.95 -7.53 1.29
N CYS A 54 19.65 -7.30 1.46
CA CYS A 54 18.80 -6.61 0.50
C CYS A 54 18.27 -5.33 1.17
N VAL A 55 18.45 -4.19 0.49
CA VAL A 55 17.98 -2.89 0.98
C VAL A 55 17.05 -2.30 -0.06
N VAL A 56 15.82 -2.00 0.36
CA VAL A 56 14.84 -1.27 -0.43
C VAL A 56 14.63 0.09 0.21
N SER A 57 14.68 1.13 -0.59
CA SER A 57 14.53 2.51 -0.15
C SER A 57 13.34 3.12 -0.88
N ASP A 58 12.14 2.75 -0.45
CA ASP A 58 10.90 3.23 -1.05
C ASP A 58 9.75 3.39 -0.04
N THR A 59 10.11 3.82 1.18
CA THR A 59 9.14 4.09 2.24
C THR A 59 9.36 5.48 2.83
N ALA A 60 8.31 6.07 3.37
CA ALA A 60 8.36 7.39 3.97
C ALA A 60 9.01 7.36 5.38
N MET A 61 9.49 8.53 5.82
CA MET A 61 9.73 8.78 7.24
C MET A 61 8.40 8.93 7.98
N VAL A 62 8.37 8.57 9.26
CA VAL A 62 7.15 8.71 10.08
C VAL A 62 6.76 10.18 10.24
N ALA A 63 7.74 11.05 10.49
CA ALA A 63 7.56 12.48 10.59
C ALA A 63 8.88 13.20 10.30
N LYS A 64 8.83 14.51 10.08
CA LYS A 64 10.04 15.34 9.94
C LYS A 64 10.90 15.21 11.20
N GLY A 65 12.17 14.84 11.02
CA GLY A 65 13.11 14.64 12.14
C GLY A 65 12.95 13.29 12.86
N PHE A 66 12.07 12.41 12.38
CA PHE A 66 11.84 11.08 12.94
C PHE A 66 12.12 10.01 11.87
N PRO A 67 13.40 9.62 11.66
CA PRO A 67 13.74 8.57 10.70
C PRO A 67 13.17 7.23 11.14
N ALA A 68 12.85 6.37 10.18
CA ALA A 68 12.29 5.05 10.44
C ALA A 68 12.97 3.98 9.59
N ILE A 69 13.03 2.77 10.16
CA ILE A 69 13.39 1.56 9.42
C ILE A 69 12.10 0.74 9.29
N THR A 70 11.61 0.64 8.07
CA THR A 70 10.44 -0.18 7.77
C THR A 70 10.87 -1.63 7.70
N TYR A 71 10.30 -2.48 8.56
CA TYR A 71 10.62 -3.90 8.62
C TYR A 71 9.53 -4.80 8.01
N ALA A 72 8.35 -4.24 7.72
CA ALA A 72 7.24 -4.95 7.12
C ALA A 72 6.33 -3.98 6.36
N LEU A 73 5.64 -4.51 5.34
CA LEU A 73 4.62 -3.82 4.56
C LEU A 73 3.34 -4.69 4.54
N ARG A 74 2.21 -4.06 4.25
CA ARG A 74 0.98 -4.81 3.99
C ARG A 74 1.06 -5.51 2.64
N GLY A 75 0.39 -6.66 2.54
CA GLY A 75 0.02 -7.21 1.25
C GLY A 75 -1.07 -6.39 0.58
N LEU A 76 -1.29 -6.63 -0.71
CA LEU A 76 -2.30 -5.95 -1.51
C LEU A 76 -2.94 -6.96 -2.46
N ILE A 77 -4.26 -6.86 -2.63
CA ILE A 77 -5.01 -7.57 -3.65
C ILE A 77 -5.96 -6.59 -4.33
N TYR A 78 -5.98 -6.60 -5.66
CA TYR A 78 -6.89 -5.80 -6.46
C TYR A 78 -7.96 -6.68 -7.09
N PHE A 79 -9.19 -6.15 -7.12
CA PHE A 79 -10.32 -6.77 -7.79
C PHE A 79 -10.91 -5.79 -8.79
N GLU A 80 -11.27 -6.28 -9.98
CA GLU A 80 -12.09 -5.56 -10.94
C GLU A 80 -13.51 -6.12 -10.90
N LEU A 81 -14.49 -5.26 -10.58
CA LEU A 81 -15.90 -5.61 -10.56
C LEU A 81 -16.58 -5.08 -11.82
N ARG A 82 -17.09 -5.99 -12.66
CA ARG A 82 -17.88 -5.65 -13.85
C ARG A 82 -19.34 -6.01 -13.61
N VAL A 83 -20.22 -5.01 -13.71
CA VAL A 83 -21.67 -5.18 -13.60
C VAL A 83 -22.30 -4.76 -14.92
N GLU A 84 -22.96 -5.70 -15.59
CA GLU A 84 -23.64 -5.47 -16.87
C GLU A 84 -25.11 -5.85 -16.71
N ALA A 85 -26.02 -4.97 -17.16
CA ALA A 85 -27.48 -5.20 -17.06
C ALA A 85 -28.19 -5.19 -18.43
N ALA A 86 -27.56 -4.64 -19.46
CA ALA A 86 -28.12 -4.52 -20.80
C ALA A 86 -27.00 -4.55 -21.83
N ASN A 87 -27.34 -4.96 -23.05
CA ASN A 87 -26.41 -5.02 -24.19
C ASN A 87 -26.18 -3.66 -24.88
N THR A 88 -26.78 -2.59 -24.36
CA THR A 88 -26.69 -1.22 -24.88
C THR A 88 -27.07 -0.22 -23.78
N ASP A 89 -26.66 1.04 -23.92
CA ASP A 89 -27.10 2.11 -23.05
C ASP A 89 -28.61 2.36 -23.20
N LEU A 90 -29.27 2.63 -22.07
CA LEU A 90 -30.72 2.79 -21.99
C LEU A 90 -31.12 4.21 -21.60
N HIS A 91 -32.16 4.76 -22.23
CA HIS A 91 -32.71 6.05 -21.86
C HIS A 91 -33.40 5.99 -20.49
N SER A 92 -32.88 6.73 -19.50
CA SER A 92 -33.32 6.66 -18.11
C SER A 92 -34.78 7.08 -17.90
N GLY A 93 -35.35 7.93 -18.76
CA GLY A 93 -36.77 8.27 -18.70
C GLY A 93 -37.71 7.18 -19.23
N ASN A 94 -37.23 6.35 -20.17
CA ASN A 94 -38.07 5.33 -20.81
C ASN A 94 -38.07 4.02 -20.01
N LEU A 95 -36.91 3.67 -19.45
CA LEU A 95 -36.69 2.40 -18.75
C LEU A 95 -36.30 2.60 -17.28
N GLY A 96 -36.36 3.84 -16.77
CA GLY A 96 -36.17 4.13 -15.36
C GLY A 96 -37.20 3.42 -14.50
N GLY A 97 -36.71 2.60 -13.56
CA GLY A 97 -37.55 1.76 -12.71
C GLY A 97 -38.02 0.45 -13.35
N ILE A 98 -37.64 0.16 -14.60
CA ILE A 98 -37.95 -1.11 -15.29
C ILE A 98 -36.67 -1.93 -15.47
N ALA A 99 -35.64 -1.34 -16.08
CA ALA A 99 -34.36 -2.03 -16.29
C ALA A 99 -33.51 -2.00 -14.99
N PRO A 100 -32.74 -3.06 -14.70
CA PRO A 100 -31.76 -3.02 -13.62
C PRO A 100 -30.74 -1.91 -13.89
N ASN A 101 -30.32 -1.20 -12.85
CA ASN A 101 -29.33 -0.15 -12.94
C ASN A 101 -27.97 -0.70 -12.45
N PRO A 102 -26.98 -0.91 -13.35
CA PRO A 102 -25.64 -1.36 -12.96
C PRO A 102 -24.98 -0.49 -11.90
N ALA A 103 -25.21 0.82 -11.92
CA ALA A 103 -24.64 1.74 -10.94
C ALA A 103 -25.22 1.51 -9.54
N GLN A 104 -26.53 1.23 -9.45
CA GLN A 104 -27.20 0.88 -8.20
C GLN A 104 -26.68 -0.45 -7.65
N ALA A 105 -26.63 -1.49 -8.49
CA ALA A 105 -26.13 -2.79 -8.11
C ALA A 105 -24.65 -2.75 -7.68
N LEU A 106 -23.82 -1.98 -8.39
CA LEU A 106 -22.42 -1.77 -8.02
C LEU A 106 -22.30 -1.05 -6.66
N ALA A 107 -23.12 -0.02 -6.41
CA ALA A 107 -23.14 0.66 -5.12
C ALA A 107 -23.55 -0.28 -3.97
N GLU A 108 -24.53 -1.13 -4.19
CA GLU A 108 -24.96 -2.15 -3.22
C GLU A 108 -23.85 -3.16 -2.93
N ILE A 109 -23.16 -3.65 -3.97
CA ILE A 109 -21.99 -4.53 -3.79
C ILE A 109 -20.92 -3.83 -2.96
N LEU A 110 -20.50 -2.62 -3.35
CA LEU A 110 -19.42 -1.89 -2.67
C LEU A 110 -19.73 -1.60 -1.20
N THR A 111 -20.96 -1.20 -0.89
CA THR A 111 -21.40 -0.91 0.48
C THR A 111 -21.61 -2.18 1.32
N SER A 112 -21.75 -3.35 0.70
CA SER A 112 -21.82 -4.64 1.39
C SER A 112 -20.45 -5.19 1.81
N LEU A 113 -19.34 -4.66 1.29
CA LEU A 113 -17.99 -5.16 1.59
C LEU A 113 -17.43 -4.67 2.92
N LYS A 114 -17.94 -3.56 3.45
CA LYS A 114 -17.39 -2.90 4.64
C LYS A 114 -18.47 -2.12 5.37
N ASP A 115 -18.50 -2.22 6.69
CA ASP A 115 -19.48 -1.50 7.51
C ASP A 115 -19.11 0.00 7.70
N PRO A 116 -20.03 0.83 8.23
CA PRO A 116 -19.75 2.25 8.50
C PRO A 116 -18.65 2.51 9.54
N ALA A 117 -18.32 1.52 10.38
CA ALA A 117 -17.31 1.60 11.42
C ALA A 117 -15.92 1.17 10.93
N GLY A 118 -15.80 0.66 9.71
CA GLY A 118 -14.53 0.30 9.10
C GLY A 118 -14.24 -1.20 9.01
N HIS A 119 -15.14 -2.05 9.52
CA HIS A 119 -14.95 -3.49 9.57
C HIS A 119 -15.29 -4.15 8.22
N ILE A 120 -14.46 -5.10 7.78
CA ILE A 120 -14.64 -5.79 6.50
C ILE A 120 -15.67 -6.91 6.65
N LEU A 121 -16.69 -6.92 5.79
CA LEU A 121 -17.83 -7.84 5.90
C LEU A 121 -17.68 -9.12 5.05
N VAL A 122 -16.57 -9.26 4.32
CA VAL A 122 -16.29 -10.44 3.51
C VAL A 122 -16.11 -11.67 4.42
N PRO A 123 -16.90 -12.75 4.24
CA PRO A 123 -16.78 -13.95 5.07
C PRO A 123 -15.37 -14.53 5.05
N GLY A 124 -14.85 -14.87 6.23
CA GLY A 124 -13.51 -15.45 6.41
C GLY A 124 -12.35 -14.46 6.29
N PHE A 125 -12.61 -13.16 6.06
CA PHE A 125 -11.54 -12.16 5.93
C PHE A 125 -10.59 -12.14 7.14
N TYR A 126 -11.15 -12.23 8.35
CA TYR A 126 -10.39 -12.14 9.59
C TYR A 126 -9.81 -13.48 10.09
N ASP A 127 -10.09 -14.61 9.43
CA ASP A 127 -9.67 -15.94 9.91
C ASP A 127 -8.13 -16.09 10.00
N GLY A 128 -7.41 -15.40 9.11
CA GLY A 128 -5.94 -15.37 9.08
C GLY A 128 -5.32 -14.15 9.77
N VAL A 129 -6.13 -13.21 10.26
CA VAL A 129 -5.64 -11.96 10.87
C VAL A 129 -5.19 -12.23 12.29
N LYS A 130 -3.89 -12.05 12.55
CA LYS A 130 -3.33 -12.20 13.89
C LYS A 130 -3.72 -10.98 14.73
N PRO A 131 -4.23 -11.17 15.96
CA PRO A 131 -4.50 -10.06 16.86
C PRO A 131 -3.19 -9.37 17.26
N LEU A 132 -3.25 -8.05 17.43
CA LEU A 132 -2.13 -7.28 17.98
C LEU A 132 -1.86 -7.70 19.43
N SER A 133 -0.62 -8.04 19.72
CA SER A 133 -0.14 -8.20 21.09
C SER A 133 -0.07 -6.85 21.81
N GLU A 134 -0.12 -6.88 23.13
CA GLU A 134 0.04 -5.67 23.96
C GLU A 134 1.40 -4.99 23.71
N GLU A 135 2.45 -5.77 23.47
CA GLU A 135 3.76 -5.23 23.12
C GLU A 135 3.73 -4.46 21.79
N GLU A 136 3.04 -4.99 20.78
CA GLU A 136 2.88 -4.30 19.50
C GLU A 136 2.08 -3.00 19.67
N ARG A 137 0.98 -3.03 20.44
CA ARG A 137 0.19 -1.82 20.74
C ARG A 137 1.03 -0.75 21.41
N GLN A 138 1.86 -1.12 22.39
CA GLN A 138 2.79 -0.20 23.05
C GLN A 138 3.85 0.37 22.11
N ARG A 139 4.31 -0.41 21.13
CA ARG A 139 5.24 0.07 20.08
C ARG A 139 4.54 1.05 19.14
N PHE A 140 3.33 0.75 18.68
CA PHE A 140 2.53 1.67 17.85
C PHE A 140 2.22 2.98 18.56
N ALA A 141 1.93 2.95 19.87
CA ALA A 141 1.67 4.15 20.66
C ALA A 141 2.87 5.11 20.76
N ARG A 142 4.09 4.65 20.47
CA ARG A 142 5.31 5.49 20.43
C ARG A 142 5.53 6.18 19.09
N VAL A 143 4.81 5.76 18.04
CA VAL A 143 4.91 6.37 16.72
C VAL A 143 4.22 7.73 16.77
N PRO A 144 4.93 8.84 16.54
CA PRO A 144 4.30 10.16 16.56
C PRO A 144 3.23 10.25 15.47
N PHE A 145 2.03 10.66 15.87
CA PHE A 145 0.88 10.83 14.99
C PHE A 145 0.18 12.15 15.30
N ASP A 146 0.25 13.09 14.37
CA ASP A 146 -0.39 14.41 14.48
C ASP A 146 -1.65 14.44 13.61
N GLU A 147 -2.76 14.01 14.19
CA GLU A 147 -4.06 13.99 13.51
C GLU A 147 -4.47 15.37 12.98
N PRO A 148 -4.38 16.48 13.76
CA PRO A 148 -4.65 17.81 13.24
C PRO A 148 -3.81 18.18 12.02
N ALA A 149 -2.50 17.93 12.03
CA ALA A 149 -1.62 18.24 10.90
C ALA A 149 -1.96 17.41 9.65
N ILE A 150 -2.30 16.13 9.82
CA ILE A 150 -2.76 15.27 8.71
C ILE A 150 -4.06 15.81 8.13
N LYS A 151 -5.04 16.12 9.00
CA LYS A 151 -6.32 16.71 8.56
C LYS A 151 -6.13 18.02 7.81
N GLN A 152 -5.24 18.89 8.29
CA GLN A 152 -4.93 20.16 7.62
C GLN A 152 -4.26 19.93 6.26
N THR A 153 -3.26 19.03 6.21
CA THR A 153 -2.48 18.74 5.01
C THR A 153 -3.34 18.19 3.87
N TYR A 154 -4.28 17.30 4.20
CA TYR A 154 -5.13 16.61 3.22
C TYR A 154 -6.57 17.13 3.17
N GLY A 155 -6.90 18.19 3.92
CA GLY A 155 -8.25 18.76 3.95
C GLY A 155 -9.33 17.83 4.52
N LEU A 156 -8.98 16.96 5.47
CA LEU A 156 -9.90 15.96 6.03
C LEU A 156 -10.74 16.54 7.16
N THR A 157 -12.03 16.25 7.17
CA THR A 157 -12.95 16.62 8.27
C THR A 157 -12.89 15.61 9.43
N ALA A 158 -12.63 14.34 9.12
CA ALA A 158 -12.49 13.26 10.10
C ALA A 158 -11.54 12.17 9.56
N LEU A 159 -10.97 11.38 10.47
CA LEU A 159 -10.33 10.13 10.11
C LEU A 159 -11.37 8.99 10.17
N HIS A 160 -11.19 7.95 9.36
CA HIS A 160 -12.06 6.77 9.33
C HIS A 160 -11.23 5.49 9.40
N GLY A 161 -11.78 4.45 10.05
CA GLY A 161 -11.21 3.12 10.11
C GLY A 161 -11.74 2.32 11.30
N GLU A 162 -11.36 1.05 11.35
CA GLU A 162 -11.97 0.03 12.22
C GLU A 162 -11.96 0.41 13.72
N ALA A 163 -13.08 0.18 14.39
CA ALA A 163 -13.22 0.42 15.82
C ALA A 163 -12.26 -0.45 16.64
N GLY A 164 -11.68 0.11 17.72
CA GLY A 164 -10.71 -0.60 18.56
C GLY A 164 -9.26 -0.53 18.06
N PHE A 165 -9.01 0.14 16.93
CA PHE A 165 -7.68 0.41 16.40
C PHE A 165 -7.44 1.90 16.24
N THR A 166 -6.26 2.35 16.68
CA THR A 166 -5.76 3.70 16.44
C THR A 166 -5.33 3.86 14.97
N PRO A 167 -5.18 5.10 14.47
CA PRO A 167 -4.68 5.33 13.11
C PRO A 167 -3.33 4.69 12.80
N THR A 168 -2.46 4.48 13.80
CA THR A 168 -1.16 3.84 13.61
C THR A 168 -1.21 2.31 13.66
N GLU A 169 -2.29 1.74 14.22
CA GLU A 169 -2.52 0.29 14.27
C GLU A 169 -3.26 -0.25 13.04
N ARG A 170 -3.87 0.63 12.22
CA ARG A 170 -4.77 0.27 11.11
C ARG A 170 -4.29 0.76 9.76
#